data_AF-A0A099Y4R5-F1
#
_entry.id   AF-A0A099Y4R5-F1
#
_cell.length_a   1.000
_cell.length_b   1.000
_cell.length_c   1.000
_cell.angle_alpha   90.00
_cell.angle_beta   90.00
_cell.angle_gamma   90.00
#
_symmetry.space_group_name_H-M   'P 1'
#
loop_
_entity.id
_entity.type
_entity.pdbx_description
1 polymer ?
#
loop_
_entity_poly.entity_id
_entity_poly.type
_entity_poly.pdbx_seq_one_letter_code
_entity_poly.pdbx_strand_id
1 'polypeptide(L)' 'MLEELFLEYGWEELGYSLNINAFKNNPTYKSSLKFLRTTPWAREKVEQFYLKNMVD' A
#
# COMPACT_ATOMS: atom_id res chain seq x y z
N MET A 1 -8.39 -5.13 -0.67
CA MET A 1 -7.02 -5.05 -0.12
C MET A 1 -6.49 -3.63 0.02
N LEU A 2 -5.99 -2.98 -1.05
CA LEU A 2 -5.34 -1.65 -0.90
C LEU A 2 -6.30 -0.58 -0.38
N GLU A 3 -7.56 -0.61 -0.81
CA GLU A 3 -8.60 0.29 -0.31
C GLU A 3 -8.83 0.12 1.18
N GLU A 4 -8.98 -1.12 1.66
CA GLU A 4 -9.14 -1.43 3.08
C GLU A 4 -7.94 -0.96 3.90
N LEU A 5 -6.72 -1.25 3.44
CA LEU A 5 -5.49 -0.77 4.07
C LEU A 5 -5.43 0.75 4.15
N PHE A 6 -5.81 1.42 3.06
CA PHE A 6 -5.83 2.88 3.00
C PHE A 6 -6.90 3.46 3.93
N LEU A 7 -8.07 2.84 4.02
CA LEU A 7 -9.14 3.29 4.91
C LEU A 7 -8.78 3.09 6.40
N GLU A 8 -8.08 2.02 6.73
CA GLU A 8 -7.67 1.70 8.10
C GLU A 8 -6.46 2.53 8.56
N TYR A 9 -5.40 2.60 7.74
CA TYR A 9 -4.12 3.19 8.14
C TYR A 9 -3.85 4.58 7.54
N GLY A 10 -4.48 4.91 6.41
CA GLY A 10 -4.12 6.10 5.64
C GLY A 10 -2.78 5.97 4.90
N TRP A 11 -2.49 6.93 4.01
CA TRP A 11 -1.29 6.84 3.17
C TRP A 11 0.03 7.08 3.92
N GLU A 12 0.01 7.93 4.94
CA GLU A 12 1.21 8.29 5.70
C GLU A 12 1.78 7.05 6.42
N GLU A 13 0.93 6.36 7.19
CA GLU A 13 1.30 5.13 7.89
C GLU A 13 1.68 4.00 6.94
N LEU A 14 0.95 3.83 5.82
CA LEU A 14 1.32 2.85 4.80
C LEU A 14 2.66 3.18 4.16
N GLY A 15 2.94 4.46 3.90
CA GLY A 15 4.22 4.92 3.37
C GLY A 15 5.36 4.64 4.33
N TYR A 16 5.17 4.88 5.63
CA TYR A 16 6.16 4.59 6.66
C TYR A 16 6.37 3.09 6.84
N SER A 17 5.30 2.33 7.09
CA SER A 17 5.31 0.89 7.37
C SER A 17 5.86 0.06 6.21
N LEU A 18 5.48 0.39 4.97
CA LEU A 18 5.90 -0.34 3.79
C LEU A 18 7.17 0.22 3.17
N ASN A 19 7.62 1.41 3.58
CA ASN A 19 8.71 2.15 2.97
C ASN A 19 8.56 2.25 1.43
N ILE A 20 7.36 2.56 0.95
CA ILE A 20 7.03 2.72 -0.47
C ILE A 20 6.89 4.21 -0.78
N ASN A 21 7.78 4.75 -1.62
CA ASN A 21 7.78 6.18 -1.97
C ASN A 21 6.49 6.63 -2.68
N ALA A 22 5.84 5.72 -3.42
CA ALA A 22 4.55 6.01 -4.07
C ALA A 22 3.43 6.34 -3.08
N PHE A 23 3.57 5.92 -1.80
CA PHE A 23 2.61 6.22 -0.74
C PHE A 23 3.00 7.47 0.06
N LYS A 24 4.23 7.96 -0.06
CA LYS A 24 4.73 9.17 0.64
C LYS A 24 4.53 10.45 -0.17
N ASN A 25 4.68 10.38 -1.50
CA ASN A 25 4.73 11.56 -2.37
C ASN A 25 3.45 11.70 -3.20
N ASN A 26 2.51 12.54 -2.73
CA ASN A 26 1.20 12.78 -3.36
C ASN A 26 0.46 11.49 -3.75
N PRO A 27 0.21 10.60 -2.76
CA PRO A 27 -0.46 9.35 -3.02
C PRO A 27 -1.89 9.61 -3.48
N THR A 28 -2.27 9.00 -4.59
CA THR A 28 -3.67 8.90 -5.00
C THR A 28 -3.96 7.43 -5.21
N TYR A 29 -5.21 7.03 -4.98
CA TYR A 29 -5.59 5.64 -5.16
C TYR A 29 -5.26 5.12 -6.58
N LYS A 30 -5.51 5.94 -7.62
CA LYS A 30 -5.22 5.60 -9.01
C LYS A 30 -3.71 5.48 -9.30
N SER A 31 -2.88 6.42 -8.81
CA SER A 31 -1.42 6.37 -9.02
C SER A 31 -0.80 5.21 -8.27
N SER A 32 -1.25 4.94 -7.05
CA SER A 32 -0.86 3.79 -6.23
C SER A 32 -1.17 2.46 -6.93
N LEU A 33 -2.41 2.27 -7.43
CA LEU A 33 -2.76 1.05 -8.17
C LEU A 33 -1.92 0.88 -9.45
N LYS A 34 -1.69 1.96 -10.20
CA LYS A 34 -0.84 1.91 -11.39
C LYS A 34 0.58 1.47 -11.04
N PHE A 35 1.15 2.02 -9.95
CA PHE A 35 2.47 1.65 -9.44
C PHE A 35 2.53 0.17 -9.03
N LEU A 36 1.58 -0.30 -8.22
CA LEU A 36 1.52 -1.71 -7.80
C LEU A 36 1.28 -2.66 -8.98
N ARG A 37 0.70 -2.18 -10.09
CA ARG A 37 0.56 -2.98 -11.32
C ARG A 37 1.90 -3.23 -11.99
N THR A 38 2.76 -2.21 -12.07
CA THR A 38 4.05 -2.23 -12.77
C THR A 38 5.24 -2.61 -11.89
N THR A 39 5.04 -2.70 -10.58
CA THR A 39 6.11 -2.94 -9.60
C THR A 39 5.74 -4.14 -8.71
N PRO A 40 6.01 -5.39 -9.16
CA PRO A 40 5.54 -6.60 -8.50
C PRO A 40 6.02 -6.75 -7.04
N TRP A 41 7.29 -6.44 -6.75
CA TRP A 41 7.83 -6.53 -5.39
C TRP A 41 7.08 -5.63 -4.41
N ALA A 42 6.59 -4.47 -4.87
CA ALA A 42 5.85 -3.55 -4.03
C ALA A 42 4.44 -4.07 -3.76
N ARG A 43 3.81 -4.70 -4.76
CA ARG A 43 2.52 -5.39 -4.59
C ARG A 43 2.63 -6.52 -3.57
N GLU A 44 3.60 -7.39 -3.73
CA GLU A 44 3.82 -8.50 -2.81
C GLU A 44 4.01 -7.99 -1.37
N LYS A 45 4.76 -6.89 -1.19
CA LYS A 45 4.92 -6.26 0.13
C LYS A 45 3.60 -5.77 0.74
N VAL A 46 2.72 -5.17 -0.07
CA VAL A 46 1.38 -4.75 0.36
C VAL A 46 0.50 -5.95 0.70
N GLU A 47 0.55 -7.02 -0.11
CA GLU A 47 -0.18 -8.27 0.12
C GLU A 47 0.24 -8.94 1.43
N GLN A 48 1.54 -9.05 1.69
CA GLN A 48 2.07 -9.58 2.95
C GLN A 48 1.66 -8.73 4.15
N PHE A 49 1.66 -7.42 4.01
CA PHE A 49 1.20 -6.53 5.06
C PHE A 49 -0.30 -6.68 5.33
N TYR A 50 -1.11 -6.85 4.28
CA TYR A 50 -2.54 -7.11 4.45
C TYR A 50 -2.79 -8.43 5.18
N LEU A 51 -2.14 -9.52 4.74
CA LEU A 51 -2.27 -10.84 5.37
C LEU A 51 -1.84 -10.82 6.85
N LYS A 52 -0.85 -9.99 7.20
CA LYS A 52 -0.36 -9.90 8.58
C LYS A 52 -1.28 -9.09 9.51
N ASN A 53 -1.99 -8.09 8.99
CA ASN A 53 -2.67 -7.09 9.83
C ASN A 53 -4.19 -6.99 9.65
N MET A 54 -4.75 -7.51 8.55
CA MET A 54 -6.18 -7.41 8.23
C MET A 54 -6.88 -8.76 8.04
N VAL A 55 -6.11 -9.87 8.08
CA VAL A 55 -6.65 -11.23 7.99
C VAL A 55 -6.30 -11.95 9.29
N ASP A 56 -7.34 -12.46 9.98
CA ASP A 56 -7.20 -13.34 11.15
C ASP A 56 -6.73 -14.75 10.75
#